data_AF-A0A920D0N4-F1
#
_entry.id   AF-A0A920D0N4-F1
#
_cell.length_a   1.000
_cell.length_b   1.000
_cell.length_c   1.000
_cell.angle_alpha   90.00
_cell.angle_beta   90.00
_cell.angle_gamma   90.00
#
_symmetry.space_group_name_H-M   'P 1'
#
loop_
_entity.id
_entity.type
_entity.pdbx_description
1 polymer ?
#
loop_
_entity_poly.entity_id
_entity_poly.type
_entity_poly.pdbx_seq_one_letter_code
_entity_poly.pdbx_strand_id
1 'polypeptide(L)'
;MLVSGGDDQLWPSSKFAEIVMEWLTCHHHPYKNIHLHYKDAGHFLCFPYTLPYMPPNVMLSPGGGMTVTFGGSDKANTRTALDAWPKMLDFLKQNLDG
;
A
#
# COMPACT_ATOMS: atom_id res chain seq x y z
N MET A 1 8.24 0.29 -8.39
CA MET A 1 7.90 -0.38 -7.12
C MET A 1 6.37 -0.41 -6.98
N LEU A 2 5.81 -1.51 -6.49
CA LEU A 2 4.41 -1.66 -6.10
C LEU A 2 4.32 -1.96 -4.60
N VAL A 3 3.29 -1.47 -3.94
CA VAL A 3 3.01 -1.77 -2.52
C VAL A 3 1.53 -2.14 -2.40
N SER A 4 1.22 -3.26 -1.74
CA SER A 4 -0.16 -3.74 -1.61
C SER A 4 -0.47 -4.30 -0.22
N GLY A 5 -1.73 -4.08 0.21
CA GLY A 5 -2.31 -4.68 1.40
C GLY A 5 -3.02 -5.99 1.07
N GLY A 6 -2.81 -7.03 1.87
CA GLY A 6 -3.53 -8.29 1.74
C GLY A 6 -4.95 -8.24 2.30
N ASP A 7 -5.23 -7.29 3.20
CA ASP A 7 -6.55 -7.03 3.78
C ASP A 7 -7.15 -5.71 3.27
N ASP A 8 -6.85 -5.34 2.02
CA ASP A 8 -7.50 -4.19 1.36
C ASP A 8 -8.98 -4.53 1.10
N GLN A 9 -9.86 -3.80 1.78
CA GLN A 9 -11.31 -4.01 1.72
C GLN A 9 -12.01 -3.12 0.68
N LEU A 10 -11.28 -2.26 -0.05
CA LEU A 10 -11.85 -1.48 -1.16
C LEU A 10 -11.70 -2.18 -2.50
N TRP A 11 -10.55 -2.80 -2.74
CA TRP A 11 -10.29 -3.55 -3.96
C TRP A 11 -9.21 -4.62 -3.74
N PRO A 12 -9.08 -5.61 -4.64
CA PRO A 12 -8.07 -6.66 -4.48
C PRO A 12 -6.67 -6.16 -4.91
N SER A 13 -6.10 -5.20 -4.18
CA SER A 13 -4.83 -4.54 -4.52
C SER A 13 -3.67 -5.53 -4.64
N SER A 14 -3.61 -6.53 -3.76
CA SER A 14 -2.60 -7.59 -3.85
C SER A 14 -2.71 -8.40 -5.13
N LYS A 15 -3.92 -8.69 -5.60
CA LYS A 15 -4.12 -9.42 -6.86
C LYS A 15 -3.73 -8.57 -8.07
N PHE A 16 -4.07 -7.29 -8.05
CA PHE A 16 -3.66 -6.36 -9.11
C PHE A 16 -2.14 -6.22 -9.17
N ALA A 17 -1.46 -6.15 -8.02
CA ALA A 17 -0.01 -6.08 -7.96
C ALA A 17 0.64 -7.36 -8.52
N GLU A 18 0.13 -8.55 -8.21
CA GLU A 18 0.58 -9.81 -8.82
C GLU A 18 0.47 -9.78 -10.35
N ILE A 19 -0.69 -9.37 -10.88
CA ILE A 19 -0.92 -9.27 -12.34
C ILE A 19 0.10 -8.34 -13.00
N VAL A 20 0.37 -7.18 -12.37
CA VAL A 20 1.38 -6.24 -12.90
C VAL A 20 2.78 -6.85 -12.84
N MET A 21 3.15 -7.53 -11.75
CA MET A 21 4.46 -8.18 -11.62
C MET A 21 4.67 -9.30 -12.65
N GLU A 22 3.65 -10.11 -12.89
CA GLU A 22 3.63 -11.11 -13.96
C GLU A 22 3.83 -10.45 -15.32
N TRP A 23 3.05 -9.39 -15.62
CA TRP A 23 3.14 -8.68 -16.88
C TRP A 23 4.53 -8.07 -17.13
N LEU A 24 5.10 -7.40 -16.13
CA LEU A 24 6.46 -6.82 -16.20
C LEU A 24 7.53 -7.89 -16.44
N THR A 25 7.36 -9.06 -15.83
CA THR A 25 8.28 -10.20 -16.01
C THR A 25 8.19 -10.76 -17.43
N CYS A 26 6.96 -11.01 -17.92
CA CYS A 26 6.73 -11.55 -19.26
C CYS A 26 7.24 -10.63 -20.38
N HIS A 27 7.23 -9.31 -20.16
CA HIS A 27 7.67 -8.32 -21.16
C HIS A 27 9.11 -7.85 -20.96
N HIS A 28 9.91 -8.55 -20.15
CA HIS A 28 11.33 -8.26 -19.92
C HIS A 28 11.57 -6.79 -19.53
N HIS A 29 10.74 -6.26 -18.62
CA HIS A 29 10.84 -4.90 -18.16
C HIS A 29 12.29 -4.56 -17.76
N PRO A 30 12.90 -3.49 -18.31
CA PRO A 30 14.34 -3.26 -18.20
C PRO A 30 14.81 -2.78 -16.83
N TYR A 31 13.88 -2.49 -15.91
CA TYR A 31 14.19 -2.02 -14.56
C TYR A 31 13.80 -3.06 -13.50
N LYS A 32 14.33 -2.88 -12.29
CA LYS A 32 14.06 -3.77 -11.15
C LYS A 32 12.57 -3.73 -10.77
N ASN A 33 11.90 -4.87 -10.93
CA ASN A 33 10.54 -5.10 -10.44
C ASN A 33 10.58 -5.32 -8.92
N ILE A 34 9.87 -4.49 -8.16
CA ILE A 34 9.80 -4.58 -6.69
C ILE A 34 8.33 -4.54 -6.29
N HIS A 35 7.90 -5.54 -5.52
CA HIS A 35 6.58 -5.60 -4.91
C HIS A 35 6.72 -5.84 -3.40
N LEU A 36 6.21 -4.90 -2.61
CA LEU A 36 6.10 -5.02 -1.16
C LEU A 36 4.66 -5.44 -0.83
N HIS A 37 4.49 -6.67 -0.38
CA HIS A 37 3.19 -7.22 -0.01
C HIS A 37 3.07 -7.33 1.52
N TYR A 38 2.04 -6.73 2.08
CA TYR A 38 1.77 -6.75 3.51
C TYR A 38 0.42 -7.42 3.80
N LYS A 39 0.48 -8.69 4.18
CA LYS A 39 -0.70 -9.57 4.33
C LYS A 39 -1.82 -8.96 5.17
N ASP A 40 -1.48 -8.38 6.32
CA ASP A 40 -2.47 -7.91 7.30
C ASP A 40 -2.79 -6.41 7.17
N ALA A 41 -2.29 -5.76 6.11
CA ALA A 41 -2.45 -4.34 5.90
C ALA A 41 -3.64 -4.03 4.99
N GLY A 42 -4.34 -2.94 5.27
CA GLY A 42 -5.48 -2.46 4.52
C GLY A 42 -5.12 -1.48 3.40
N HIS A 43 -6.14 -0.82 2.88
CA HIS A 43 -6.03 0.06 1.72
C HIS A 43 -5.03 1.20 1.90
N PHE A 44 -5.01 1.85 3.06
CA PHE A 44 -4.16 3.02 3.29
C PHE A 44 -2.77 2.68 3.85
N LEU A 45 -2.34 1.42 3.81
CA LEU A 45 -1.12 0.88 4.46
C LEU A 45 0.17 1.72 4.39
N CYS A 46 0.35 2.54 3.34
CA CYS A 46 1.55 3.32 3.10
C CYS A 46 1.55 4.72 3.71
N PHE A 47 0.43 5.17 4.27
CA PHE A 47 0.29 6.55 4.72
C PHE A 47 0.76 6.74 6.17
N PRO A 48 1.57 7.78 6.45
CA PRO A 48 1.85 8.18 7.83
C PRO A 48 0.60 8.84 8.43
N TYR A 49 -0.21 8.05 9.12
CA TYR A 49 -1.51 8.47 9.68
C TYR A 49 -1.43 9.53 10.78
N THR A 50 -0.22 9.89 11.22
CA THR A 50 0.02 11.01 12.15
C THR A 50 -0.14 12.38 11.48
N LEU A 51 -0.30 12.44 10.15
CA LEU A 51 -0.49 13.70 9.44
C LEU A 51 -1.94 14.22 9.61
N PRO A 52 -2.13 15.53 9.85
CA PRO A 52 -3.46 16.13 9.88
C PRO A 52 -4.23 15.92 8.58
N TYR A 53 -5.56 15.80 8.67
CA TYR A 53 -6.48 15.65 7.53
C TYR A 53 -6.38 14.35 6.72
N MET A 54 -5.62 13.36 7.20
CA MET A 54 -5.61 12.02 6.59
C MET A 54 -6.92 11.28 6.88
N PRO A 55 -7.44 10.45 5.94
CA PRO A 55 -8.56 9.58 6.22
C PRO A 55 -8.20 8.59 7.33
N PRO A 56 -9.19 8.08 8.08
CA PRO A 56 -8.95 7.00 9.02
C PRO A 56 -8.40 5.79 8.27
N ASN A 57 -7.46 5.10 8.90
CA ASN A 57 -6.66 4.03 8.32
C ASN A 57 -7.41 2.69 8.18
N VAL A 58 -8.44 2.46 8.99
CA VAL A 58 -9.19 1.19 9.02
C VAL A 58 -10.62 1.35 8.52
N MET A 59 -11.32 2.41 8.94
CA MET A 59 -12.75 2.56 8.67
C MET A 59 -13.21 4.02 8.72
N LEU A 60 -14.07 4.43 7.78
CA LEU A 60 -14.74 5.73 7.76
C LEU A 60 -16.25 5.56 7.90
N SER A 61 -16.85 6.31 8.82
CA SER A 61 -18.30 6.41 9.00
C SER A 61 -18.73 7.87 8.78
N PRO A 62 -19.04 8.29 7.53
CA PRO A 62 -19.35 9.68 7.21
C PRO A 62 -20.75 10.13 7.67
N GLY A 63 -21.54 9.23 8.27
CA GLY A 63 -22.94 9.46 8.64
C GLY A 63 -23.91 8.78 7.67
N GLY A 64 -25.21 8.91 7.94
CA GLY A 64 -26.26 8.32 7.08
C GLY A 64 -26.33 6.79 7.07
N GLY A 65 -25.76 6.12 8.08
CA GLY A 65 -25.73 4.65 8.16
C GLY A 65 -24.72 3.98 7.23
N MET A 66 -23.88 4.75 6.55
CA MET A 66 -22.82 4.23 5.69
C MET A 66 -21.54 4.00 6.51
N THR A 67 -20.89 2.87 6.26
CA THR A 67 -19.57 2.56 6.77
C THR A 67 -18.71 2.05 5.62
N VAL A 68 -17.52 2.62 5.48
CA VAL A 68 -16.51 2.19 4.51
C VAL A 68 -15.37 1.57 5.29
N THR A 69 -15.11 0.29 5.07
CA THR A 69 -13.97 -0.42 5.65
C THR A 69 -12.83 -0.37 4.65
N PHE A 70 -11.68 0.15 5.08
CA PHE A 70 -10.43 0.16 4.33
C PHE A 70 -9.58 -1.07 4.62
N GLY A 71 -9.82 -1.71 5.76
CA GLY A 71 -9.21 -2.97 6.17
C GLY A 71 -7.89 -2.81 6.89
N GLY A 72 -7.29 -3.95 7.23
CA GLY A 72 -6.19 -4.06 8.17
C GLY A 72 -6.60 -3.69 9.60
N SER A 73 -5.59 -3.48 10.44
CA SER A 73 -5.75 -2.96 11.80
C SER A 73 -4.85 -1.76 12.02
N ASP A 74 -5.13 -0.95 13.03
CA ASP A 74 -4.27 0.18 13.40
C ASP A 74 -2.81 -0.23 13.54
N LYS A 75 -2.58 -1.35 14.23
CA LYS A 75 -1.24 -1.89 14.48
C LYS A 75 -0.58 -2.39 13.19
N ALA A 76 -1.31 -3.12 12.34
CA ALA A 76 -0.77 -3.65 11.09
C ALA A 76 -0.47 -2.53 10.09
N ASN A 77 -1.39 -1.58 9.94
CA ASN A 77 -1.24 -0.42 9.06
C ASN A 77 -0.10 0.50 9.53
N THR A 78 0.01 0.76 10.83
CA THR A 78 1.12 1.56 11.38
C THR A 78 2.47 0.87 11.18
N ARG A 79 2.56 -0.43 11.47
CA ARG A 79 3.78 -1.21 11.25
C ARG A 79 4.19 -1.21 9.78
N THR A 80 3.21 -1.32 8.90
CA THR A 80 3.43 -1.29 7.45
C THR A 80 3.93 0.07 7.00
N ALA A 81 3.34 1.17 7.45
CA ALA A 81 3.82 2.51 7.13
C ALA A 81 5.28 2.73 7.59
N LEU A 82 5.63 2.31 8.81
CA LEU A 82 6.99 2.42 9.35
C LEU A 82 8.03 1.62 8.55
N ASP A 83 7.63 0.49 7.96
CA ASP A 83 8.51 -0.37 7.18
C ASP A 83 8.56 0.01 5.69
N ALA A 84 7.43 0.37 5.09
CA ALA A 84 7.30 0.71 3.67
C ALA A 84 7.87 2.09 3.35
N TRP A 85 7.68 3.08 4.23
CA TRP A 85 8.12 4.46 4.01
C TRP A 85 9.63 4.60 3.70
N PRO A 86 10.56 4.09 4.53
CA PRO A 86 11.98 4.18 4.21
C PRO A 86 12.33 3.42 2.91
N LYS A 87 11.68 2.30 2.62
CA LYS A 87 11.90 1.54 1.38
C LYS A 87 11.46 2.32 0.13
N MET A 88 10.36 3.06 0.23
CA MET A 88 9.92 3.95 -0.86
C MET A 88 10.93 5.09 -1.07
N LEU A 89 11.41 5.72 0.01
CA LEU A 89 12.42 6.77 -0.07
C LEU A 89 13.73 6.25 -0.67
N ASP A 90 14.21 5.07 -0.25
CA ASP A 90 15.40 4.42 -0.81
C ASP A 90 15.24 4.10 -2.30
N PHE A 91 14.05 3.62 -2.70
CA PHE A 91 13.75 3.38 -4.10
C PHE A 91 13.80 4.66 -4.91
N LEU A 92 13.18 5.74 -4.43
CA LEU A 92 13.21 7.04 -5.12
C LEU A 92 14.65 7.57 -5.22
N LYS A 93 15.42 7.54 -4.13
CA LYS A 93 16.82 7.98 -4.13
C LYS A 93 17.66 7.23 -5.15
N GLN A 94 17.51 5.91 -5.24
CA GLN A 94 18.26 5.08 -6.19
C GLN A 94 17.88 5.32 -7.67
N ASN A 95 16.73 5.92 -7.95
CA ASN A 95 16.18 6.02 -9.31
C ASN A 95 15.90 7.47 -9.76
N LEU A 96 16.03 8.46 -8.89
CA LEU A 96 15.82 9.88 -9.19
C LEU A 96 17.08 10.74 -9.03
N ASP A 97 18.06 10.31 -8.25
CA ASP A 97 19.35 11.02 -8.17
C ASP A 97 20.14 10.73 -9.45
N GLY A 98 20.09 11.67 -10.40
CA GLY A 98 20.94 11.76 -11.60
C GLY A 98 22.00 12.83 -11.44
#